data_AF-A0A429XZN8-F1
#
_entry.id   AF-A0A429XZN8-F1
#
_cell.length_a   1.000
_cell.length_b   1.000
_cell.length_c   1.000
_cell.angle_alpha   90.00
_cell.angle_beta   90.00
_cell.angle_gamma   90.00
#
_symmetry.space_group_name_H-M   'P 1'
#
loop_
_entity.id
_entity.type
_entity.pdbx_description
1 polymer ?
#
loop_
_entity_poly.entity_id
_entity_poly.type
_entity_poly.pdbx_seq_one_letter_code
_entity_poly.pdbx_strand_id
1 'polypeptide(L)'
;MAMFDFWREVTDCRKKREADSDELTKVFQKSAGRDIVILCIGSDRVIADSLGPLVGTLLRESHIPYEVFGTLEYPVHALNIEKTIQKINSRFLDPFILAVDASIGDKQDVGKIFLEKGPLIPGRAMNKVLPEVGDYQMKGVVAYREEFAPPKYINSTRLFSVKSLAKNISQIILAAVTEMKTQQQILNKMQ
;
A
#
# COMPACT_ATOMS: atom_id res chain seq x y z
N MET A 1 22.42 12.13 15.11
CA MET A 1 21.55 13.25 14.69
C MET A 1 21.20 13.21 13.19
N ALA A 2 22.13 12.93 12.26
CA ALA A 2 21.84 12.93 10.81
C ALA A 2 20.73 11.99 10.29
N MET A 3 20.49 10.84 10.94
CA MET A 3 19.46 9.89 10.48
C MET A 3 18.02 10.36 10.75
N PHE A 4 17.82 11.27 11.71
CA PHE A 4 16.49 11.77 12.08
C PHE A 4 16.04 12.89 11.14
N ASP A 5 16.97 13.75 10.73
CA ASP A 5 16.71 14.84 9.78
C ASP A 5 16.47 14.30 8.36
N PHE A 6 17.23 13.27 7.94
CA PHE A 6 17.00 12.57 6.67
C PHE A 6 15.58 12.00 6.57
N TRP A 7 15.04 11.43 7.66
CA TRP A 7 13.68 10.87 7.65
C TRP A 7 12.58 11.95 7.56
N ARG A 8 12.78 13.14 8.13
CA ARG A 8 11.81 14.25 8.01
C ARG A 8 11.74 14.80 6.59
N GLU A 9 12.87 14.92 5.91
CA GLU A 9 12.91 15.43 4.54
C GLU A 9 12.28 14.46 3.53
N VAL A 10 12.45 13.15 3.72
CA VAL A 10 11.95 12.14 2.78
C VAL A 10 10.46 11.80 2.98
N THR A 11 9.91 11.96 4.20
CA THR A 11 8.51 11.56 4.49
C THR A 11 7.48 12.70 4.46
N ASP A 12 7.90 13.97 4.33
CA ASP A 12 6.99 15.11 4.54
C ASP A 12 6.99 16.15 3.42
N CYS A 13 7.11 15.72 2.16
CA CYS A 13 6.78 16.61 1.05
C CYS A 13 5.26 16.59 0.81
N ARG A 14 4.54 17.54 1.42
CA ARG A 14 3.08 17.72 1.21
C ARG A 14 2.69 17.72 -0.27
N LYS A 15 3.49 18.39 -1.12
CA LYS A 15 3.28 18.44 -2.57
C LYS A 15 3.34 17.07 -3.25
N LYS A 16 4.21 16.16 -2.79
CA LYS A 16 4.31 14.81 -3.33
C LYS A 16 3.08 13.98 -2.94
N ARG A 17 2.61 14.09 -1.69
CA ARG A 17 1.37 13.43 -1.24
C ARG A 17 0.15 13.90 -2.02
N GLU A 18 0.05 15.21 -2.29
CA GLU A 18 -1.02 15.77 -3.14
C GLU A 18 -0.95 15.18 -4.56
N ALA A 19 0.23 15.17 -5.18
CA ALA A 19 0.40 14.57 -6.51
C ALA A 19 0.06 13.06 -6.56
N ASP A 20 0.48 12.28 -5.54
CA ASP A 20 0.17 10.85 -5.45
C ASP A 20 -1.33 10.60 -5.25
N SER A 21 -2.01 11.47 -4.49
CA SER A 21 -3.47 11.43 -4.33
C SER A 21 -4.16 11.71 -5.65
N ASP A 22 -3.77 12.77 -6.36
CA ASP A 22 -4.37 13.13 -7.66
C ASP A 22 -4.20 12.01 -8.69
N GLU A 23 -3.02 11.37 -8.72
CA GLU A 23 -2.77 10.22 -9.57
C GLU A 23 -3.66 9.03 -9.19
N LEU A 24 -3.77 8.72 -7.90
CA LEU A 24 -4.62 7.63 -7.42
C LEU A 24 -6.11 7.90 -7.67
N THR A 25 -6.58 9.15 -7.54
CA THR A 25 -7.95 9.55 -7.91
C THR A 25 -8.22 9.19 -9.36
N LYS A 26 -7.31 9.54 -10.28
CA LYS A 26 -7.43 9.20 -11.72
C LYS A 26 -7.43 7.68 -11.95
N VAL A 27 -6.66 6.94 -11.17
CA VAL A 27 -6.61 5.48 -11.23
C VAL A 27 -7.95 4.87 -10.81
N PHE A 28 -8.50 5.29 -9.67
CA PHE A 28 -9.79 4.80 -9.19
C PHE A 28 -10.94 5.22 -10.10
N GLN A 29 -10.92 6.41 -10.70
CA GLN A 29 -11.92 6.81 -11.71
C GLN A 29 -11.92 5.89 -12.94
N LYS A 30 -10.75 5.36 -13.32
CA LYS A 30 -10.61 4.41 -14.45
C LYS A 30 -11.07 2.99 -14.11
N SER A 31 -11.47 2.71 -12.86
CA SER A 31 -11.99 1.39 -12.47
C SER A 31 -13.33 1.03 -13.15
N ALA A 32 -13.94 1.94 -13.92
CA ALA A 32 -15.08 1.66 -14.82
C ALA A 32 -16.30 1.03 -14.13
N GLY A 33 -16.52 1.33 -12.84
CA GLY A 33 -17.65 0.79 -12.07
C GLY A 33 -17.38 -0.57 -11.43
N ARG A 34 -16.14 -1.09 -11.49
CA ARG A 34 -15.70 -2.28 -10.74
C ARG A 34 -15.65 -1.96 -9.25
N ASP A 35 -15.93 -2.98 -8.42
CA ASP A 35 -15.72 -2.87 -6.98
C ASP A 35 -14.24 -2.62 -6.67
N ILE A 36 -13.96 -1.60 -5.85
CA ILE A 36 -12.59 -1.29 -5.44
C ILE A 36 -12.26 -2.10 -4.18
N VAL A 37 -11.20 -2.90 -4.28
CA VAL A 37 -10.65 -3.70 -3.19
C VAL A 37 -9.23 -3.22 -2.89
N ILE A 38 -8.95 -3.00 -1.61
CA ILE A 38 -7.60 -2.67 -1.13
C ILE A 38 -7.01 -3.93 -0.50
N LEU A 39 -5.95 -4.46 -1.11
CA LEU A 39 -5.25 -5.65 -0.65
C LEU A 39 -3.91 -5.26 -0.03
N CYS A 40 -3.88 -5.15 1.28
CA CYS A 40 -2.70 -4.85 2.06
C CYS A 40 -1.92 -6.13 2.37
N ILE A 41 -0.67 -6.20 1.93
CA ILE A 41 0.16 -7.40 1.97
C ILE A 41 1.31 -7.19 2.97
N GLY A 42 1.59 -8.23 3.73
CA GLY A 42 2.63 -8.29 4.74
C GLY A 42 2.17 -8.97 6.05
N SER A 43 3.06 -8.98 7.03
CA SER A 43 2.84 -9.55 8.36
C SER A 43 3.42 -8.66 9.44
N ASP A 44 2.75 -8.61 10.57
CA ASP A 44 3.19 -7.99 11.82
C ASP A 44 4.37 -8.71 12.51
N ARG A 45 4.72 -9.93 12.07
CA ARG A 45 5.82 -10.73 12.62
C ARG A 45 7.21 -10.17 12.31
N VAL A 46 7.34 -9.36 11.26
CA VAL A 46 8.59 -8.71 10.86
C VAL A 46 8.30 -7.23 10.67
N ILE A 47 9.03 -6.35 11.35
CA ILE A 47 8.75 -4.91 11.33
C ILE A 47 8.74 -4.36 9.91
N ALA A 48 9.71 -4.74 9.08
CA ALA A 48 9.78 -4.32 7.68
C ALA A 48 8.56 -4.80 6.85
N ASP A 49 7.97 -5.93 7.21
CA ASP A 49 6.81 -6.53 6.51
C ASP A 49 5.47 -6.01 7.07
N SER A 50 5.49 -5.21 8.14
CA SER A 50 4.26 -4.75 8.81
C SER A 50 3.57 -3.57 8.10
N LEU A 51 4.14 -3.05 7.01
CA LEU A 51 3.60 -1.88 6.30
C LEU A 51 2.15 -2.10 5.83
N GLY A 52 1.89 -3.16 5.07
CA GLY A 52 0.56 -3.44 4.54
C GLY A 52 -0.47 -3.59 5.66
N PRO A 53 -0.30 -4.52 6.63
CA PRO A 53 -1.20 -4.67 7.76
C PRO A 53 -1.47 -3.36 8.51
N LEU A 54 -0.46 -2.51 8.71
CA LEU A 54 -0.62 -1.19 9.32
C LEU A 54 -1.48 -0.25 8.46
N VAL A 55 -1.24 -0.18 7.14
CA VAL A 55 -2.07 0.61 6.22
C VAL A 55 -3.52 0.12 6.29
N GLY A 56 -3.75 -1.18 6.19
CA GLY A 56 -5.10 -1.73 6.19
C GLY A 56 -5.85 -1.48 7.49
N THR A 57 -5.18 -1.59 8.64
CA THR A 57 -5.76 -1.19 9.93
C THR A 57 -6.17 0.28 9.92
N LEU A 58 -5.27 1.19 9.53
CA LEU A 58 -5.56 2.63 9.50
C LEU A 58 -6.72 2.99 8.57
N LEU A 59 -6.83 2.32 7.43
CA LEU A 59 -7.92 2.50 6.47
C LEU A 59 -9.26 2.03 7.03
N ARG A 60 -9.29 0.86 7.70
CA ARG A 60 -10.50 0.36 8.38
C ARG A 60 -10.94 1.28 9.52
N GLU A 61 -10.01 1.71 10.36
CA GLU A 61 -10.28 2.67 11.45
C GLU A 61 -10.81 4.02 10.91
N SER A 62 -10.41 4.40 9.70
CA SER A 62 -10.89 5.59 9.01
C SER A 62 -12.21 5.39 8.27
N HIS A 63 -12.84 4.22 8.38
CA HIS A 63 -14.14 3.89 7.76
C HIS A 63 -14.16 4.15 6.24
N ILE A 64 -13.08 3.78 5.55
CA ILE A 64 -13.02 3.84 4.09
C ILE A 64 -14.20 3.04 3.48
N PRO A 65 -14.89 3.52 2.43
CA PRO A 65 -16.04 2.84 1.83
C PRO A 65 -15.67 1.61 0.98
N TYR A 66 -14.42 1.17 1.01
CA TYR A 66 -13.90 0.07 0.19
C TYR A 66 -13.55 -1.13 1.07
N GLU A 67 -13.54 -2.30 0.45
CA GLU A 67 -13.22 -3.53 1.15
C GLU A 67 -11.71 -3.68 1.30
N VAL A 68 -11.27 -3.76 2.57
CA VAL A 68 -9.86 -3.84 2.94
C VAL A 68 -9.53 -5.25 3.41
N PHE A 69 -8.61 -5.91 2.71
CA PHE A 69 -8.02 -7.18 3.11
C PHE A 69 -6.59 -6.95 3.56
N GLY A 70 -6.18 -7.62 4.64
CA GLY A 70 -4.89 -7.40 5.26
C GLY A 70 -4.96 -6.26 6.28
N THR A 71 -5.08 -6.63 7.54
CA THR A 71 -4.95 -5.72 8.69
C THR A 71 -3.99 -6.33 9.70
N LEU A 72 -3.63 -5.60 10.75
CA LEU A 72 -2.91 -6.20 11.88
C LEU A 72 -3.67 -7.38 12.49
N GLU A 73 -5.00 -7.31 12.58
CA GLU A 73 -5.83 -8.38 13.12
C GLU A 73 -5.91 -9.59 12.16
N TYR A 74 -5.97 -9.35 10.86
CA TYR A 74 -6.07 -10.37 9.82
C TYR A 74 -5.03 -10.13 8.71
N PRO A 75 -3.74 -10.42 8.94
CA PRO A 75 -2.69 -10.15 7.97
C PRO A 75 -2.82 -11.04 6.73
N VAL A 76 -2.41 -10.50 5.58
CA VAL A 76 -2.33 -11.23 4.31
C VAL A 76 -0.88 -11.30 3.90
N HIS A 77 -0.32 -12.50 3.88
CA HIS A 77 1.09 -12.77 3.60
C HIS A 77 1.23 -13.94 2.62
N ALA A 78 2.46 -14.25 2.20
CA ALA A 78 2.73 -15.28 1.19
C ALA A 78 2.08 -16.66 1.43
N LEU A 79 1.83 -17.06 2.69
CA LEU A 79 1.22 -18.36 3.01
C LEU A 79 -0.31 -18.41 2.88
N ASN A 80 -1.00 -17.27 2.84
CA ASN A 80 -2.47 -17.22 2.78
C ASN A 80 -3.02 -16.36 1.64
N ILE A 81 -2.17 -15.64 0.90
CA ILE A 81 -2.58 -14.71 -0.16
C ILE A 81 -3.42 -15.38 -1.26
N GLU A 82 -3.10 -16.61 -1.64
CA GLU A 82 -3.88 -17.36 -2.63
C GLU A 82 -5.33 -17.57 -2.17
N LYS A 83 -5.52 -17.98 -0.91
CA LYS A 83 -6.85 -18.13 -0.31
C LYS A 83 -7.58 -16.79 -0.21
N THR A 84 -6.86 -15.71 0.10
CA THR A 84 -7.42 -14.35 0.13
C THR A 84 -7.90 -13.91 -1.26
N ILE A 85 -7.12 -14.17 -2.31
CA ILE A 85 -7.49 -13.86 -3.69
C ILE A 85 -8.72 -14.65 -4.12
N GLN A 86 -8.78 -15.95 -3.80
CA GLN A 86 -9.98 -16.77 -4.04
C GLN A 86 -11.21 -16.19 -3.34
N LYS A 87 -11.06 -15.76 -2.07
CA LYS A 87 -12.13 -15.11 -1.32
C LYS A 87 -12.58 -13.79 -1.97
N ILE A 88 -11.66 -12.96 -2.43
CA ILE A 88 -11.95 -11.71 -3.14
C ILE A 88 -12.76 -12.02 -4.42
N ASN A 89 -12.25 -12.90 -5.27
CA ASN A 89 -12.89 -13.25 -6.55
C ASN A 89 -14.23 -13.98 -6.39
N SER A 90 -14.47 -14.62 -5.24
CA SER A 90 -15.77 -15.21 -4.92
C SER A 90 -16.82 -14.19 -4.48
N ARG A 91 -16.38 -13.01 -4.00
CA ARG A 91 -17.26 -11.97 -3.44
C ARG A 91 -17.52 -10.83 -4.42
N PHE A 92 -16.55 -10.50 -5.27
CA PHE A 92 -16.62 -9.39 -6.22
C PHE A 92 -16.44 -9.90 -7.63
N LEU A 93 -17.25 -9.38 -8.55
CA LEU A 93 -17.13 -9.69 -9.97
C LEU A 93 -16.11 -8.74 -10.60
N ASP A 94 -14.98 -9.29 -11.05
CA ASP A 94 -13.88 -8.53 -11.66
C ASP A 94 -13.51 -7.26 -10.86
N PRO A 95 -13.08 -7.39 -9.59
CA PRO A 95 -12.76 -6.23 -8.76
C PRO A 95 -11.51 -5.52 -9.24
N PHE A 96 -11.51 -4.19 -9.13
CA PHE A 96 -10.29 -3.40 -9.22
C PHE A 96 -9.50 -3.53 -7.90
N ILE A 97 -8.30 -4.11 -7.96
CA ILE A 97 -7.49 -4.37 -6.77
C ILE A 97 -6.31 -3.39 -6.71
N LEU A 98 -6.26 -2.57 -5.66
CA LEU A 98 -5.06 -1.83 -5.26
C LEU A 98 -4.28 -2.67 -4.24
N ALA A 99 -3.14 -3.21 -4.65
CA ALA A 99 -2.22 -3.88 -3.74
C ALA A 99 -1.38 -2.85 -2.98
N VAL A 100 -1.19 -3.03 -1.67
CA VAL A 100 -0.29 -2.22 -0.84
C VAL A 100 0.74 -3.14 -0.21
N ASP A 101 2.03 -2.87 -0.42
CA ASP A 101 3.09 -3.76 0.05
C ASP A 101 4.34 -2.97 0.52
N ALA A 102 5.12 -3.59 1.39
CA ALA A 102 6.46 -3.13 1.70
C ALA A 102 7.44 -3.54 0.61
N SER A 103 8.42 -2.69 0.33
CA SER A 103 9.52 -3.03 -0.57
C SER A 103 10.87 -2.69 0.04
N ILE A 104 11.90 -3.39 -0.44
CA ILE A 104 13.29 -3.11 -0.11
C ILE A 104 13.94 -2.59 -1.39
N GLY A 105 14.48 -1.38 -1.34
CA GLY A 105 15.04 -0.68 -2.49
C GLY A 105 16.44 -0.15 -2.23
N ASP A 106 16.83 0.88 -2.97
CA ASP A 106 18.10 1.57 -2.76
C ASP A 106 18.03 2.47 -1.53
N LYS A 107 19.20 2.77 -0.96
CA LYS A 107 19.30 3.63 0.25
C LYS A 107 18.63 5.00 0.06
N GLN A 108 18.71 5.56 -1.14
CA GLN A 108 18.10 6.84 -1.50
C GLN A 108 16.58 6.80 -1.59
N ASP A 109 15.98 5.61 -1.71
CA ASP A 109 14.54 5.44 -1.88
C ASP A 109 13.82 5.10 -0.59
N VAL A 110 14.55 4.80 0.48
CA VAL A 110 13.98 4.54 1.82
C VAL A 110 13.11 5.71 2.25
N GLY A 111 11.85 5.44 2.57
CA GLY A 111 10.86 6.44 2.93
C GLY A 111 10.04 6.99 1.75
N LYS A 112 10.33 6.59 0.51
CA LYS A 112 9.52 6.95 -0.66
C LYS A 112 8.34 5.99 -0.83
N ILE A 113 7.30 6.52 -1.48
CA ILE A 113 6.10 5.81 -1.88
C ILE A 113 6.05 5.80 -3.41
N PHE A 114 5.75 4.64 -3.98
CA PHE A 114 5.62 4.45 -5.42
C PHE A 114 4.23 3.90 -5.73
N LEU A 115 3.55 4.52 -6.70
CA LEU A 115 2.33 4.00 -7.29
C LEU A 115 2.68 3.50 -8.69
N GLU A 116 2.49 2.21 -8.94
CA GLU A 116 2.85 1.58 -10.20
C GLU A 116 1.65 0.83 -10.78
N LYS A 117 1.49 0.89 -12.10
CA LYS A 117 0.49 0.11 -12.82
C LYS A 117 0.96 -1.34 -12.99
N GLY A 118 0.04 -2.28 -12.88
CA GLY A 118 0.26 -3.70 -13.11
C GLY A 118 0.23 -4.49 -11.80
N PRO A 119 0.18 -5.82 -11.92
CA PRO A 119 0.04 -6.68 -10.75
C PRO A 119 1.31 -6.70 -9.92
N LEU A 120 1.11 -6.91 -8.62
CA LEU A 120 2.14 -7.43 -7.75
C LEU A 120 2.40 -8.89 -8.12
N ILE A 121 3.66 -9.29 -8.09
CA ILE A 121 4.10 -10.68 -8.27
C ILE A 121 4.66 -11.17 -6.92
N PRO A 122 3.81 -11.73 -6.03
CA PRO A 122 4.24 -12.16 -4.71
C PRO A 122 5.17 -13.39 -4.83
N GLY A 123 6.07 -13.59 -3.87
CA GLY A 123 6.82 -14.85 -3.75
C GLY A 123 8.03 -15.02 -4.67
N ARG A 124 8.39 -14.02 -5.49
CA ARG A 124 9.65 -14.02 -6.27
C ARG A 124 10.89 -14.21 -5.37
N ALA A 125 10.85 -13.67 -4.16
CA ALA A 125 11.90 -13.84 -3.15
C ALA A 125 11.85 -15.18 -2.39
N MET A 126 10.77 -15.96 -2.53
CA MET A 126 10.49 -17.19 -1.79
C MET A 126 10.48 -18.44 -2.70
N ASN A 127 10.87 -18.33 -3.98
CA ASN A 127 10.79 -19.39 -4.99
C ASN A 127 9.42 -20.07 -5.10
N LYS A 128 8.34 -19.34 -4.78
CA LYS A 128 6.96 -19.80 -4.96
C LYS A 128 6.33 -19.03 -6.12
N VAL A 129 5.68 -19.75 -7.02
CA VAL A 129 4.83 -19.17 -8.06
C VAL A 129 3.49 -18.84 -7.41
N LEU A 130 3.32 -17.60 -6.97
CA LEU A 130 2.04 -17.08 -6.48
C LEU A 130 1.33 -16.34 -7.61
N PRO A 131 0.00 -16.34 -7.64
CA PRO A 131 -0.75 -15.63 -8.66
C PRO A 131 -0.43 -14.13 -8.62
N GLU A 132 -0.28 -13.55 -9.82
CA GLU A 132 -0.21 -12.10 -9.99
C GLU A 132 -1.51 -11.47 -9.47
N VAL A 133 -1.39 -10.40 -8.69
CA VAL A 133 -2.54 -9.78 -8.01
C VAL A 133 -2.45 -8.26 -8.03
N GLY A 134 -3.57 -7.61 -8.30
CA GLY A 134 -3.65 -6.15 -8.35
C GLY A 134 -3.70 -5.62 -9.78
N ASP A 135 -4.44 -4.54 -9.97
CA ASP A 135 -4.37 -3.69 -11.16
C ASP A 135 -3.28 -2.63 -10.99
N TYR A 136 -3.08 -2.20 -9.74
CA TYR A 136 -2.08 -1.23 -9.31
C TYR A 136 -1.45 -1.67 -8.00
N GLN A 137 -0.23 -1.21 -7.78
CA GLN A 137 0.51 -1.44 -6.54
C GLN A 137 1.01 -0.12 -5.96
N MET A 138 0.76 0.08 -4.66
CA MET A 138 1.34 1.15 -3.88
C MET A 138 2.39 0.58 -2.92
N LYS A 139 3.66 0.89 -3.19
CA LYS A 139 4.80 0.37 -2.43
C LYS A 139 5.39 1.45 -1.53
N GLY A 140 5.67 1.11 -0.28
CA GLY A 140 6.55 1.91 0.58
C GLY A 140 7.92 1.26 0.70
N VAL A 141 9.00 2.01 0.47
CA VAL A 141 10.36 1.49 0.67
C VAL A 141 10.72 1.61 2.14
N VAL A 142 10.66 0.49 2.86
CA VAL A 142 10.83 0.45 4.32
C VAL A 142 12.30 0.32 4.74
N ALA A 143 13.12 -0.23 3.86
CA ALA A 143 14.52 -0.54 4.11
C ALA A 143 15.29 -0.63 2.79
N TYR A 144 16.61 -0.78 2.90
CA TYR A 144 17.50 -0.96 1.76
C TYR A 144 18.37 -2.22 1.93
N ARG A 145 18.86 -2.76 0.81
CA ARG A 145 19.83 -3.85 0.81
C ARG A 145 21.25 -3.28 0.89
N GLU A 146 22.09 -3.85 1.75
CA GLU A 146 23.53 -3.65 1.71
C GLU A 146 24.12 -4.74 0.79
N GLU A 147 24.84 -4.36 -0.27
CA GLU A 147 25.35 -5.30 -1.30
C GLU A 147 26.31 -6.37 -0.75
N PHE A 148 27.04 -6.06 0.32
CA PHE A 148 28.10 -6.92 0.87
C PHE A 148 27.86 -7.35 2.32
N ALA A 149 26.61 -7.27 2.81
CA ALA A 149 26.29 -7.64 4.18
C ALA A 149 25.07 -8.59 4.24
N PRO A 150 25.00 -9.45 5.27
CA PRO A 150 23.78 -10.23 5.51
C PRO A 150 22.56 -9.29 5.65
N PRO A 151 21.34 -9.78 5.38
CA PRO A 151 20.12 -8.96 5.39
C PRO A 151 19.83 -8.36 6.77
N LYS A 152 20.46 -7.22 7.09
CA LYS A 152 20.32 -6.50 8.35
C LYS A 152 18.97 -5.82 8.49
N TYR A 153 18.26 -5.57 7.39
CA TYR A 153 16.97 -4.90 7.36
C TYR A 153 15.91 -5.58 8.25
N ILE A 154 16.04 -6.88 8.50
CA ILE A 154 15.15 -7.62 9.40
C ILE A 154 15.23 -7.07 10.84
N ASN A 155 16.42 -6.65 11.28
CA ASN A 155 16.66 -6.19 12.66
C ASN A 155 16.91 -4.69 12.78
N SER A 156 17.18 -3.98 11.69
CA SER A 156 17.49 -2.54 11.70
C SER A 156 16.32 -1.64 11.30
N THR A 157 15.23 -2.21 10.76
CA THR A 157 14.06 -1.40 10.38
C THR A 157 13.34 -0.88 11.61
N ARG A 158 13.22 0.44 11.72
CA ARG A 158 12.52 1.09 12.83
C ARG A 158 11.01 1.02 12.60
N LEU A 159 10.26 0.56 13.59
CA LEU A 159 8.80 0.57 13.53
C LEU A 159 8.22 1.98 13.27
N PHE A 160 8.85 3.02 13.84
CA PHE A 160 8.44 4.41 13.60
C PHE A 160 8.46 4.79 12.11
N SER A 161 9.47 4.33 11.37
CA SER A 161 9.62 4.56 9.94
C SER A 161 8.50 3.88 9.15
N VAL A 162 8.23 2.61 9.45
CA VAL A 162 7.16 1.84 8.81
C VAL A 162 5.79 2.43 9.14
N LYS A 163 5.55 2.80 10.40
CA LYS A 163 4.31 3.45 10.83
C LYS A 163 4.10 4.81 10.16
N SER A 164 5.16 5.61 10.00
CA SER A 164 5.09 6.89 9.29
C SER A 164 4.75 6.70 7.81
N LEU A 165 5.36 5.71 7.15
CA LEU A 165 4.99 5.33 5.79
C LEU A 165 3.54 4.86 5.69
N ALA A 166 3.11 3.99 6.61
CA ALA A 166 1.74 3.50 6.64
C ALA A 166 0.72 4.64 6.75
N LYS A 167 1.00 5.62 7.63
CA LYS A 167 0.17 6.81 7.79
C LYS A 167 0.12 7.66 6.52
N ASN A 168 1.26 7.88 5.87
CA ASN A 168 1.31 8.65 4.62
C ASN A 168 0.52 7.95 3.51
N ILE A 169 0.71 6.64 3.33
CA ILE A 169 -0.03 5.82 2.36
C ILE A 169 -1.53 5.87 2.65
N SER A 170 -1.94 5.66 3.90
CA SER A 170 -3.36 5.71 4.24
C SER A 170 -3.96 7.10 3.96
N GLN A 171 -3.21 8.18 4.22
CA GLN A 171 -3.65 9.54 3.92
C GLN A 171 -3.81 9.79 2.42
N ILE A 172 -2.88 9.31 1.59
CA ILE A 172 -2.98 9.40 0.12
C ILE A 172 -4.26 8.70 -0.36
N ILE A 173 -4.49 7.46 0.10
CA ILE A 173 -5.67 6.69 -0.28
C ILE A 173 -6.96 7.39 0.16
N LEU A 174 -7.05 7.83 1.42
CA LEU A 174 -8.25 8.50 1.94
C LEU A 174 -8.53 9.84 1.24
N ALA A 175 -7.48 10.60 0.89
CA ALA A 175 -7.60 11.84 0.14
C ALA A 175 -8.19 11.57 -1.26
N ALA A 176 -7.67 10.57 -1.98
CA ALA A 176 -8.18 10.19 -3.29
C ALA A 176 -9.66 9.78 -3.25
N VAL A 177 -10.06 9.01 -2.24
CA VAL A 177 -11.47 8.62 -2.04
C VAL A 177 -12.37 9.82 -1.75
N THR A 178 -11.91 10.74 -0.92
CA THR A 178 -12.66 11.94 -0.55
C THR A 178 -12.88 12.84 -1.77
N GLU A 179 -11.85 12.99 -2.60
CA GLU A 179 -11.92 13.76 -3.83
C GLU A 179 -12.91 13.15 -4.82
N MET A 180 -12.86 11.83 -5.04
CA MET A 180 -13.81 11.12 -5.92
C MET A 180 -15.26 11.32 -5.48
N LYS A 181 -15.54 11.18 -4.16
CA LYS A 181 -16.89 11.41 -3.63
C LYS A 181 -17.37 12.83 -3.89
N THR A 182 -16.48 13.81 -3.71
CA THR A 182 -16.78 15.23 -3.94
C THR A 182 -17.13 15.48 -5.40
N GLN A 183 -16.35 14.94 -6.33
CA GLN A 183 -16.60 15.07 -7.77
C GLN A 183 -17.92 14.40 -8.18
N GLN A 184 -18.23 13.21 -7.66
CA GLN A 184 -19.51 12.55 -7.93
C GLN A 184 -20.71 13.36 -7.40
N GLN A 185 -20.59 13.94 -6.20
CA GLN A 185 -21.64 14.79 -5.64
C GLN A 185 -21.88 16.06 -6.46
N ILE A 186 -20.81 16.67 -6.99
CA ILE A 186 -20.92 17.85 -7.87
C ILE A 186 -21.62 17.45 -9.17
N LEU A 187 -21.21 16.35 -9.79
CA LEU A 187 -21.82 15.88 -11.04
C LEU A 187 -23.32 15.59 -10.88
N ASN A 188 -23.70 14.92 -9.79
CA ASN A 188 -25.10 14.60 -9.48
C ASN A 188 -25.96 15.84 -9.20
N LYS A 189 -25.37 16.98 -8.81
CA LYS A 189 -26.10 18.25 -8.59
C LYS A 189 -26.28 19.07 -9.87
N MET A 190 -25.54 18.75 -10.92
CA MET A 190 -25.60 19.43 -12.22
C MET A 190 -26.57 18.76 -13.20
N GLN A 191 -27.13 17.61 -12.81
CA GLN A 191 -28.18 16.86 -13.53
C GLN A 191 -29.54 17.15 -12.89
#